data_AF-A0AAJ2ZCW7-F1
#
_entry.id   AF-A0AAJ2ZCW7-F1
#
_cell.length_a   1.000
_cell.length_b   1.000
_cell.length_c   1.000
_cell.angle_alpha   90.00
_cell.angle_beta   90.00
_cell.angle_gamma   90.00
#
_symmetry.space_group_name_H-M   'P 1'
#
loop_
_entity.id
_entity.type
_entity.pdbx_description
1 polymer ?
#
loop_
_entity_poly.entity_id
_entity_poly.type
_entity_poly.pdbx_seq_one_letter_code
_entity_poly.pdbx_strand_id
1 'polypeptide(L)'
;MRTLIERLARLPLGAVGLAITACAVMAAGHVLLVRHVHETGGEEWPQWVARLTIETYWGLLPLAFLALWARRRQGTGRLGRVGAALLAFGPVTALLIALAAVIWGGILGRGDLPASVMSLESLFYVMMLGVLVTGLAFVLDPGVRWWGAILIVGLLADFVMPLALSAVYAVFGLLLLVSALRSHRGGVPVEPAVQPAR
;
A
#
# COMPACT_ATOMS: atom_id res chain seq x y z
N MET A 1 6.64 19.16 -1.00
CA MET A 1 5.42 18.40 -0.64
C MET A 1 4.21 18.74 -1.51
N ARG A 2 3.81 20.01 -1.68
CA ARG A 2 2.61 20.40 -2.45
C ARG A 2 2.56 19.80 -3.86
N THR A 3 3.65 19.91 -4.62
CA THR A 3 3.79 19.35 -5.98
C THR A 3 3.64 17.84 -6.04
N LEU A 4 4.16 17.11 -5.03
CA LEU A 4 4.06 15.64 -4.96
C LEU A 4 2.60 15.21 -4.73
N ILE A 5 1.92 15.85 -3.77
CA ILE A 5 0.51 15.56 -3.46
C ILE A 5 -0.37 15.85 -4.69
N GLU A 6 -0.10 16.94 -5.41
CA GLU A 6 -0.82 17.26 -6.65
C GLU A 6 -0.56 16.28 -7.79
N ARG A 7 0.63 15.66 -7.86
CA ARG A 7 0.92 14.58 -8.81
C ARG A 7 0.20 13.29 -8.44
N LEU A 8 0.23 12.92 -7.15
CA LEU A 8 -0.49 11.75 -6.64
C LEU A 8 -2.00 11.86 -6.83
N ALA A 9 -2.57 13.04 -6.59
CA ALA A 9 -3.99 13.31 -6.82
C ALA A 9 -4.38 13.15 -8.30
N ARG A 10 -3.46 13.39 -9.23
CA ARG A 10 -3.68 13.30 -10.68
C ARG A 10 -3.52 11.91 -11.26
N LEU A 11 -3.07 10.93 -10.48
CA LEU A 11 -3.02 9.55 -10.95
C LEU A 11 -4.43 9.08 -11.36
N PRO A 12 -4.61 8.32 -12.45
CA PRO A 12 -5.91 7.75 -12.79
C PRO A 12 -6.41 6.80 -11.69
N LEU A 13 -7.73 6.75 -11.42
CA LEU A 13 -8.26 5.82 -10.40
C LEU A 13 -7.97 4.36 -10.75
N GLY A 14 -8.06 4.01 -12.04
CA GLY A 14 -7.72 2.69 -12.53
C GLY A 14 -6.26 2.31 -12.27
N ALA A 15 -5.32 3.25 -12.43
CA ALA A 15 -3.90 3.01 -12.14
C ALA A 15 -3.66 2.72 -10.65
N VAL A 16 -4.35 3.45 -9.77
CA VAL A 16 -4.29 3.19 -8.31
C VAL A 16 -4.91 1.84 -7.97
N GLY A 17 -6.07 1.50 -8.56
CA GLY A 17 -6.70 0.19 -8.38
C GLY A 17 -5.82 -0.96 -8.86
N LEU A 18 -5.15 -0.80 -10.00
CA LEU A 18 -4.20 -1.79 -10.53
C LEU A 18 -2.99 -1.95 -9.60
N ALA A 19 -2.43 -0.84 -9.10
CA ALA A 19 -1.33 -0.89 -8.14
C ALA A 19 -1.71 -1.65 -6.86
N ILE A 20 -2.90 -1.37 -6.30
CA ILE A 20 -3.40 -2.08 -5.11
C ILE A 20 -3.58 -3.59 -5.41
N THR A 21 -4.16 -3.93 -6.57
CA THR A 21 -4.37 -5.33 -6.97
C THR A 21 -3.04 -6.06 -7.15
N ALA A 22 -2.07 -5.44 -7.81
CA ALA A 22 -0.72 -6.01 -7.97
C ALA A 22 -0.05 -6.23 -6.62
N CYS A 23 -0.12 -5.24 -5.71
CA CYS A 23 0.41 -5.37 -4.35
C CYS A 23 -0.26 -6.53 -3.59
N ALA A 24 -1.57 -6.69 -3.72
CA ALA A 24 -2.31 -7.78 -3.08
C ALA A 24 -1.87 -9.17 -3.59
N VAL A 25 -1.64 -9.30 -4.90
CA VAL A 25 -1.12 -10.53 -5.53
C VAL A 25 0.31 -10.82 -5.05
N MET A 26 1.17 -9.79 -5.00
CA MET A 26 2.53 -9.94 -4.48
C MET A 26 2.54 -10.36 -3.01
N ALA A 27 1.68 -9.77 -2.18
CA ALA A 27 1.52 -10.16 -0.77
C ALA A 27 1.02 -11.60 -0.62
N ALA A 28 0.10 -12.06 -1.48
CA ALA A 28 -0.35 -13.45 -1.48
C ALA A 28 0.80 -14.39 -1.89
N GLY A 29 1.53 -14.03 -2.94
CA GLY A 29 2.71 -14.77 -3.39
C GLY A 29 3.78 -14.86 -2.31
N HIS A 30 4.00 -13.78 -1.54
CA HIS A 30 4.90 -13.77 -0.39
C HIS A 30 4.51 -14.82 0.64
N VAL A 31 3.25 -14.78 1.11
CA VAL A 31 2.74 -15.70 2.13
C VAL A 31 2.83 -17.15 1.66
N LEU A 32 2.45 -17.42 0.40
CA LEU A 32 2.49 -18.77 -0.17
C LEU A 32 3.93 -19.28 -0.33
N LEU A 33 4.88 -18.42 -0.73
CA LEU A 33 6.27 -18.80 -0.85
C LEU A 33 6.88 -19.14 0.51
N VAL A 34 6.67 -18.28 1.52
CA VAL A 34 7.15 -18.52 2.89
C VAL A 34 6.60 -19.84 3.42
N ARG A 35 5.31 -20.07 3.23
CA ARG A 35 4.66 -21.33 3.62
C ARG A 35 5.26 -22.53 2.91
N HIS A 36 5.48 -22.44 1.59
CA HIS A 36 6.08 -23.52 0.81
C HIS A 36 7.50 -23.86 1.28
N VAL A 37 8.33 -22.86 1.54
CA VAL A 37 9.70 -23.06 2.06
C VAL A 37 9.64 -23.76 3.42
N HIS A 38 8.73 -23.33 4.30
CA HIS A 38 8.54 -23.94 5.62
C HIS A 38 8.06 -25.39 5.54
N GLU A 39 7.14 -25.69 4.62
CA GLU A 39 6.58 -27.04 4.43
C GLU A 39 7.55 -28.00 3.74
N THR A 40 8.43 -27.51 2.86
CA THR A 40 9.37 -28.35 2.10
C THR A 40 10.75 -28.47 2.74
N GLY A 41 11.07 -27.60 3.71
CA GLY A 41 12.42 -27.51 4.28
C GLY A 41 13.47 -27.10 3.25
N GLY A 42 13.04 -26.50 2.13
CA GLY A 42 13.93 -26.03 1.07
C GLY A 42 14.84 -24.91 1.54
N GLU A 43 15.95 -24.68 0.83
CA GLU A 43 16.83 -23.54 1.12
C GLU A 43 16.04 -22.22 1.02
N GLU A 44 16.15 -21.41 2.07
CA GLU A 44 15.63 -20.05 2.06
C GLU A 44 16.38 -19.24 0.99
N TRP A 45 15.60 -18.56 0.14
CA TRP A 45 16.17 -17.67 -0.86
C TRP A 45 16.93 -16.54 -0.15
N PRO A 46 17.98 -15.97 -0.77
CA PRO A 46 18.67 -14.82 -0.21
C PRO A 46 17.67 -13.71 0.17
N GLN A 47 17.70 -13.23 1.42
CA GLN A 47 16.73 -12.26 1.93
C GLN A 47 16.70 -10.99 1.08
N TRP A 48 17.84 -10.57 0.54
CA TRP A 48 17.90 -9.41 -0.36
C TRP A 48 17.07 -9.60 -1.64
N VAL A 49 16.95 -10.82 -2.17
CA VAL A 49 16.09 -11.12 -3.34
C VAL A 49 14.63 -10.95 -2.94
N ALA A 50 14.19 -11.57 -1.84
CA ALA A 50 12.83 -11.44 -1.35
C ALA A 50 12.45 -9.97 -1.06
N ARG A 51 13.38 -9.20 -0.47
CA ARG A 51 13.22 -7.77 -0.17
C ARG A 51 13.06 -6.91 -1.44
N LEU A 52 13.74 -7.27 -2.54
CA LEU A 52 13.71 -6.52 -3.80
C LEU A 52 12.59 -6.95 -4.76
N THR A 53 12.14 -8.19 -4.70
CA THR A 53 11.17 -8.74 -5.68
C THR A 53 9.78 -8.92 -5.11
N ILE A 54 9.68 -9.48 -3.91
CA ILE A 54 8.40 -9.89 -3.32
C ILE A 54 7.89 -8.81 -2.38
N GLU A 55 8.76 -8.24 -1.55
CA GLU A 55 8.38 -7.26 -0.54
C GLU A 55 8.22 -5.82 -1.04
N THR A 56 8.40 -5.56 -2.33
CA THR A 56 8.19 -4.23 -2.93
C THR A 56 6.76 -3.70 -2.71
N TYR A 57 5.79 -4.59 -2.49
CA TYR A 57 4.41 -4.20 -2.18
C TYR A 57 4.31 -3.35 -0.90
N TRP A 58 5.27 -3.49 0.03
CA TRP A 58 5.32 -2.69 1.27
C TRP A 58 5.49 -1.19 1.00
N GLY A 59 6.19 -0.81 -0.06
CA GLY A 59 6.32 0.60 -0.47
C GLY A 59 5.18 1.06 -1.38
N LEU A 60 4.74 0.19 -2.29
CA LEU A 60 3.76 0.54 -3.31
C LEU A 60 2.34 0.68 -2.76
N LEU A 61 1.94 -0.18 -1.82
CA LEU A 61 0.59 -0.19 -1.27
C LEU A 61 0.27 1.10 -0.48
N PRO A 62 1.13 1.59 0.44
CA PRO A 62 0.93 2.88 1.10
C PRO A 62 0.97 4.05 0.13
N LEU A 63 1.80 3.99 -0.93
CA LEU A 63 1.83 5.02 -1.96
C LEU A 63 0.50 5.09 -2.73
N ALA A 64 -0.12 3.94 -3.01
CA ALA A 64 -1.44 3.87 -3.62
C ALA A 64 -2.51 4.48 -2.69
N PHE A 65 -2.45 4.19 -1.38
CA PHE A 65 -3.37 4.79 -0.40
C PHE A 65 -3.16 6.30 -0.24
N LEU A 66 -1.91 6.77 -0.29
CA LEU A 66 -1.59 8.20 -0.37
C LEU A 66 -2.19 8.86 -1.61
N ALA A 67 -2.20 8.16 -2.75
CA ALA A 67 -2.84 8.67 -3.96
C ALA A 67 -4.36 8.77 -3.82
N LEU A 68 -5.01 7.82 -3.12
CA LEU A 68 -6.43 7.93 -2.77
C LEU A 68 -6.67 9.11 -1.82
N TRP A 69 -5.84 9.26 -0.79
CA TRP A 69 -5.97 10.36 0.17
C TRP A 69 -5.78 11.71 -0.51
N ALA A 70 -4.79 11.85 -1.38
CA ALA A 70 -4.48 13.09 -2.08
C ALA A 70 -5.69 13.63 -2.86
N ARG A 71 -6.56 12.75 -3.39
CA ARG A 71 -7.80 13.11 -4.09
C ARG A 71 -8.90 13.61 -3.15
N ARG A 72 -8.99 13.05 -1.94
CA ARG A 72 -10.00 13.38 -0.92
C ARG A 72 -9.44 14.24 0.22
N ARG A 73 -8.28 14.87 0.01
CA ARG A 73 -7.56 15.62 1.05
C ARG A 73 -8.38 16.76 1.67
N GLN A 74 -9.31 17.34 0.92
CA GLN A 74 -10.22 18.39 1.40
C GLN A 74 -11.33 17.82 2.29
N GLY A 75 -11.85 16.62 1.99
CA GLY A 75 -12.93 15.97 2.74
C GLY A 75 -12.49 15.27 4.03
N THR A 76 -11.19 15.00 4.20
CA THR A 76 -10.65 14.16 5.28
C THR A 76 -10.05 14.93 6.47
N GLY A 77 -9.96 16.26 6.37
CA GLY A 77 -9.59 17.14 7.49
C GLY A 77 -8.21 16.88 8.12
N ARG A 78 -8.12 16.99 9.46
CA ARG A 78 -6.87 16.76 10.21
C ARG A 78 -6.51 15.27 10.29
N LEU A 79 -7.50 14.39 10.46
CA LEU A 79 -7.30 12.95 10.54
C LEU A 79 -6.65 12.40 9.27
N GLY A 80 -7.15 12.79 8.09
CA GLY A 80 -6.55 12.38 6.82
C GLY A 80 -5.10 12.84 6.68
N ARG A 81 -4.75 14.04 7.16
CA ARG A 81 -3.36 14.54 7.12
C ARG A 81 -2.43 13.74 8.02
N VAL A 82 -2.88 13.35 9.22
CA VAL A 82 -2.11 12.49 10.12
C VAL A 82 -1.93 11.11 9.49
N GLY A 83 -3.01 10.51 8.99
CA GLY A 83 -2.96 9.22 8.29
C GLY A 83 -2.00 9.25 7.09
N ALA A 84 -2.04 10.30 6.28
CA ALA A 84 -1.12 10.48 5.16
C ALA A 84 0.34 10.65 5.59
N ALA A 85 0.60 11.41 6.67
CA ALA A 85 1.96 11.52 7.20
C ALA A 85 2.50 10.15 7.63
N LEU A 86 1.68 9.34 8.30
CA LEU A 86 2.02 7.98 8.71
C LEU A 86 2.21 7.03 7.52
N LEU A 87 1.35 7.10 6.49
CA LEU A 87 1.51 6.31 5.26
C LEU A 87 2.77 6.67 4.47
N ALA A 88 3.23 7.92 4.54
CA ALA A 88 4.45 8.35 3.86
C ALA A 88 5.72 7.68 4.41
N PHE A 89 5.67 7.10 5.61
CA PHE A 89 6.77 6.27 6.10
C PHE A 89 6.96 5.00 5.27
N GLY A 90 5.89 4.40 4.75
CA GLY A 90 5.97 3.14 3.97
C GLY A 90 6.91 3.21 2.77
N PRO A 91 6.72 4.15 1.82
CA PRO A 91 7.59 4.29 0.65
C PRO A 91 9.03 4.67 1.02
N VAL A 92 9.21 5.48 2.08
CA VAL A 92 10.54 5.87 2.58
C VAL A 92 11.27 4.65 3.14
N THR A 93 10.60 3.88 4.00
CA THR A 93 11.12 2.64 4.57
C THR A 93 11.44 1.62 3.47
N ALA A 94 10.55 1.44 2.50
CA ALA A 94 10.79 0.53 1.37
C ALA A 94 12.02 0.95 0.54
N LEU A 95 12.21 2.25 0.30
CA LEU A 95 13.40 2.75 -0.40
C LEU A 95 14.68 2.48 0.41
N LEU A 96 14.65 2.73 1.72
CA LEU A 96 15.79 2.47 2.61
C LEU A 96 16.13 0.98 2.65
N ILE A 97 15.11 0.11 2.72
CA ILE A 97 15.28 -1.36 2.65
C ILE A 97 15.88 -1.76 1.31
N ALA A 98 15.36 -1.24 0.20
CA ALA A 98 15.87 -1.56 -1.14
C ALA A 98 17.33 -1.15 -1.30
N LEU A 99 17.70 0.07 -0.86
CA LEU A 99 19.07 0.54 -0.87
C LEU A 99 19.97 -0.33 0.02
N ALA A 100 19.54 -0.63 1.24
CA ALA A 100 20.28 -1.51 2.14
C ALA A 100 20.45 -2.91 1.53
N ALA A 101 19.41 -3.48 0.93
CA ALA A 101 19.44 -4.79 0.28
C ALA A 101 20.42 -4.81 -0.90
N VAL A 102 20.45 -3.77 -1.73
CA VAL A 102 21.41 -3.66 -2.85
C VAL A 102 22.84 -3.51 -2.34
N ILE A 103 23.07 -2.62 -1.38
CA ILE A 103 24.41 -2.36 -0.84
C ILE A 103 24.95 -3.59 -0.13
N TRP A 104 24.21 -4.14 0.83
CA TRP A 104 24.65 -5.30 1.59
C TRP A 104 24.65 -6.59 0.76
N GLY A 105 23.67 -6.78 -0.12
CA GLY A 105 23.65 -7.91 -1.05
C GLY A 105 24.86 -7.90 -2.00
N GLY A 106 25.24 -6.73 -2.50
CA GLY A 106 26.42 -6.56 -3.35
C GLY A 106 27.76 -6.73 -2.60
N ILE A 107 27.83 -6.29 -1.34
CA ILE A 107 29.05 -6.39 -0.52
C ILE A 107 29.26 -7.79 0.05
N LEU A 108 28.21 -8.39 0.62
CA LEU A 108 28.34 -9.62 1.41
C LEU A 108 28.25 -10.87 0.55
N GLY A 109 27.61 -10.80 -0.63
CA GLY A 109 27.37 -11.97 -1.49
C GLY A 109 26.58 -13.11 -0.82
N ARG A 110 26.14 -12.91 0.43
CA ARG A 110 25.45 -13.86 1.30
C ARG A 110 24.05 -13.33 1.59
N GLY A 111 23.11 -14.27 1.73
CA GLY A 111 21.68 -13.99 1.73
C GLY A 111 21.15 -13.18 2.90
N ASP A 112 21.88 -13.08 4.01
CA ASP A 112 21.37 -12.47 5.22
C ASP A 112 21.68 -10.97 5.32
N LEU A 113 20.66 -10.18 5.63
CA LEU A 113 20.81 -8.75 5.90
C LEU A 113 21.15 -8.51 7.38
N PRO A 114 21.89 -7.43 7.73
CA PRO A 114 22.18 -7.11 9.12
C PRO A 114 20.90 -6.96 9.96
N ALA A 115 20.95 -7.35 11.23
CA ALA A 115 19.80 -7.24 12.15
C ALA A 115 19.24 -5.81 12.29
N SER A 116 20.06 -4.78 12.06
CA SER A 116 19.60 -3.39 12.00
C SER A 116 18.60 -3.13 10.85
N VAL A 117 18.68 -3.90 9.77
CA VAL A 117 17.69 -3.89 8.67
C VAL A 117 16.39 -4.60 9.09
N MET A 118 16.44 -5.50 10.07
CA MET A 118 15.23 -6.11 10.65
C MET A 118 14.47 -5.16 11.59
N SER A 119 15.14 -4.14 12.16
CA SER A 119 14.47 -3.13 13.01
C SER A 119 13.44 -2.26 12.28
N LEU A 120 13.42 -2.32 10.94
CA LEU A 120 12.43 -1.65 10.08
C LEU A 120 11.00 -2.17 10.27
N GLU A 121 10.80 -3.31 10.95
CA GLU A 121 9.49 -3.77 11.42
C GLU A 121 8.80 -2.77 12.34
N SER A 122 9.56 -1.97 13.10
CA SER A 122 8.99 -0.90 13.93
C SER A 122 8.31 0.20 13.08
N LEU A 123 8.87 0.49 11.90
CA LEU A 123 8.30 1.44 10.93
C LEU A 123 7.08 0.87 10.20
N PHE A 124 6.98 -0.46 10.09
CA PHE A 124 5.80 -1.14 9.59
C PHE A 124 4.56 -0.90 10.47
N TYR A 125 4.70 -0.89 11.80
CA TYR A 125 3.59 -0.55 12.71
C TYR A 125 3.08 0.89 12.51
N VAL A 126 3.98 1.85 12.25
CA VAL A 126 3.61 3.24 11.94
C VAL A 126 2.76 3.31 10.67
N MET A 127 3.14 2.55 9.65
CA MET A 127 2.40 2.47 8.39
C MET A 127 1.02 1.82 8.58
N MET A 128 0.90 0.73 9.34
CA MET A 128 -0.40 0.12 9.66
C MET A 128 -1.33 1.10 10.40
N LEU A 129 -0.79 1.86 11.36
CA LEU A 129 -1.54 2.93 12.01
C LEU A 129 -1.98 3.99 11.00
N GLY A 130 -1.12 4.33 10.03
CA GLY A 130 -1.45 5.21 8.91
C GLY A 130 -2.62 4.70 8.06
N VAL A 131 -2.65 3.40 7.74
CA VAL A 131 -3.78 2.75 7.04
C VAL A 131 -5.06 2.90 7.85
N LEU A 132 -5.01 2.61 9.15
CA LEU A 132 -6.18 2.70 10.04
C LEU A 132 -6.71 4.14 10.14
N VAL A 133 -5.84 5.12 10.40
CA VAL A 133 -6.22 6.54 10.53
C VAL A 133 -6.76 7.09 9.21
N THR A 134 -6.16 6.71 8.08
CA THR A 134 -6.62 7.11 6.74
C THR A 134 -7.96 6.45 6.41
N GLY A 135 -8.12 5.16 6.73
CA GLY A 135 -9.36 4.42 6.59
C GLY A 135 -10.48 5.08 7.39
N LEU A 136 -10.23 5.43 8.65
CA LEU A 136 -11.20 6.13 9.50
C LEU A 136 -11.57 7.50 8.90
N ALA A 137 -10.59 8.25 8.40
CA ALA A 137 -10.86 9.53 7.75
C ALA A 137 -11.75 9.38 6.51
N PHE A 138 -11.60 8.31 5.72
CA PHE A 138 -12.48 8.01 4.59
C PHE A 138 -13.86 7.49 5.02
N VAL A 139 -13.98 6.71 6.09
CA VAL A 139 -15.30 6.32 6.64
C VAL A 139 -16.12 7.54 7.03
N LEU A 140 -15.46 8.60 7.50
CA LEU A 140 -16.10 9.87 7.85
C LEU A 140 -16.44 10.75 6.63
N ASP A 141 -15.85 10.49 5.46
CA ASP A 141 -16.16 11.19 4.20
C ASP A 141 -17.28 10.46 3.43
N PRO A 142 -18.50 11.03 3.32
CA PRO A 142 -19.64 10.38 2.66
C PRO A 142 -19.37 9.87 1.24
N GLY A 143 -18.50 10.53 0.47
CA GLY A 143 -18.21 10.14 -0.90
C GLY A 143 -17.36 8.88 -1.03
N VAL A 144 -16.59 8.53 0.01
CA VAL A 144 -15.61 7.43 -0.04
C VAL A 144 -15.67 6.52 1.19
N ARG A 145 -16.82 6.47 1.88
CA ARG A 145 -16.99 5.64 3.09
C ARG A 145 -16.57 4.19 2.89
N TRP A 146 -16.92 3.64 1.73
CA TRP A 146 -16.61 2.27 1.38
C TRP A 146 -15.10 2.04 1.16
N TRP A 147 -14.34 3.06 0.70
CA TRP A 147 -12.87 2.97 0.66
C TRP A 147 -12.33 2.78 2.07
N GLY A 148 -12.78 3.64 2.99
CA GLY A 148 -12.37 3.59 4.38
C GLY A 148 -12.69 2.27 5.06
N ALA A 149 -13.92 1.76 4.87
CA ALA A 149 -14.33 0.48 5.42
C ALA A 149 -13.46 -0.67 4.91
N ILE A 150 -13.18 -0.72 3.60
CA ILE A 150 -12.35 -1.78 3.00
C ILE A 150 -10.89 -1.69 3.47
N LEU A 151 -10.32 -0.49 3.62
CA LEU A 151 -8.99 -0.29 4.19
C LEU A 151 -8.89 -0.86 5.61
N ILE A 152 -9.87 -0.56 6.46
CA ILE A 152 -9.89 -1.04 7.84
C ILE A 152 -10.11 -2.55 7.87
N VAL A 153 -11.10 -3.07 7.14
CA VAL A 153 -11.41 -4.49 7.10
C VAL A 153 -10.25 -5.29 6.55
N GLY A 154 -9.59 -4.84 5.48
CA GLY A 154 -8.43 -5.52 4.90
C GLY A 154 -7.26 -5.60 5.87
N LEU A 155 -6.98 -4.52 6.61
CA LEU A 155 -5.97 -4.52 7.65
C LEU A 155 -6.33 -5.45 8.81
N LEU A 156 -7.56 -5.36 9.34
CA LEU A 156 -8.00 -6.18 10.47
C LEU A 156 -8.07 -7.67 10.13
N ALA A 157 -8.48 -8.00 8.90
CA ALA A 157 -8.59 -9.38 8.46
C ALA A 157 -7.22 -10.09 8.41
N ASP A 158 -6.13 -9.35 8.18
CA ASP A 158 -4.76 -9.89 8.21
C ASP A 158 -4.40 -10.53 9.55
N PHE A 159 -4.96 -10.02 10.65
CA PHE A 159 -4.74 -10.56 11.99
C PHE A 159 -5.57 -11.81 12.29
N VAL A 160 -6.58 -12.12 11.46
CA VAL A 160 -7.53 -13.21 11.71
C VAL A 160 -7.25 -14.41 10.82
N MET A 161 -6.97 -14.19 9.54
CA MET A 161 -6.83 -15.27 8.57
C MET A 161 -5.70 -14.99 7.58
N PRO A 162 -4.82 -15.97 7.29
CA PRO A 162 -3.83 -15.84 6.23
C PRO A 162 -4.47 -15.47 4.89
N LEU A 163 -3.80 -14.63 4.11
CA LEU A 163 -4.25 -14.14 2.79
C LEU A 163 -5.49 -13.24 2.79
N ALA A 164 -6.13 -13.00 3.94
CA ALA A 164 -7.36 -12.22 3.97
C ALA A 164 -7.14 -10.76 3.53
N LEU A 165 -6.04 -10.14 3.94
CA LEU A 165 -5.63 -8.81 3.45
C LEU A 165 -5.51 -8.79 1.93
N SER A 166 -4.80 -9.76 1.36
CA SER A 166 -4.64 -9.89 -0.09
C SER A 166 -5.98 -10.03 -0.80
N ALA A 167 -6.89 -10.86 -0.29
CA ALA A 167 -8.21 -11.01 -0.89
C ALA A 167 -9.01 -9.71 -0.85
N VAL A 168 -9.08 -9.06 0.32
CA VAL A 168 -9.85 -7.81 0.50
C VAL A 168 -9.26 -6.68 -0.36
N TYR A 169 -7.95 -6.52 -0.42
CA TYR A 169 -7.31 -5.49 -1.23
C TYR A 169 -7.31 -5.80 -2.73
N ALA A 170 -7.27 -7.06 -3.14
CA ALA A 170 -7.52 -7.42 -4.54
C ALA A 170 -8.93 -7.00 -4.97
N VAL A 171 -9.95 -7.31 -4.16
CA VAL A 171 -11.32 -6.85 -4.39
C VAL A 171 -11.39 -5.33 -4.41
N PHE A 172 -10.71 -4.66 -3.46
CA PHE A 172 -10.66 -3.20 -3.42
C PHE A 172 -10.11 -2.60 -4.72
N GLY A 173 -8.95 -3.07 -5.16
CA GLY A 173 -8.29 -2.59 -6.37
C GLY A 173 -9.13 -2.84 -7.62
N LEU A 174 -9.77 -4.00 -7.73
CA LEU A 174 -10.70 -4.34 -8.81
C LEU A 174 -11.94 -3.44 -8.81
N LEU A 175 -12.52 -3.13 -7.65
CA LEU A 175 -13.66 -2.21 -7.56
C LEU A 175 -13.29 -0.79 -8.02
N LEU A 176 -12.09 -0.31 -7.69
CA LEU A 176 -11.58 0.98 -8.17
C LEU A 176 -11.34 0.99 -9.69
N LEU A 177 -10.81 -0.11 -10.24
CA LEU A 177 -10.67 -0.32 -11.68
C LEU A 177 -12.01 -0.30 -12.41
N VAL A 178 -12.99 -1.08 -11.92
CA VAL A 178 -14.34 -1.13 -12.49
C VAL A 178 -15.01 0.23 -12.43
N SER A 179 -14.87 0.95 -11.31
CA SER A 179 -15.40 2.31 -11.16
C SER A 179 -14.80 3.27 -12.19
N ALA A 180 -13.48 3.22 -12.39
CA ALA A 180 -12.80 4.03 -13.40
C ALA A 180 -13.28 3.74 -14.84
N LEU A 181 -13.45 2.44 -15.17
CA LEU A 181 -13.92 2.01 -16.49
C LEU A 181 -15.37 2.45 -16.76
N ARG A 182 -16.24 2.38 -15.75
CA ARG A 182 -17.64 2.82 -15.87
C ARG A 182 -17.75 4.32 -16.10
N SER A 183 -16.99 5.13 -15.37
CA SER A 183 -16.97 6.58 -15.54
C SER A 183 -16.45 7.01 -16.92
N HIS A 184 -15.43 6.34 -17.45
CA HIS A 184 -14.92 6.61 -18.80
C HIS A 184 -15.97 6.31 -19.89
N ARG A 185 -16.82 5.30 -19.70
CA ARG A 185 -17.89 4.96 -20.65
C ARG A 185 -19.13 5.84 -20.53
N GLY A 186 -19.42 6.37 -19.33
CA GLY A 186 -20.61 7.19 -19.07
C GLY A 186 -20.45 8.68 -19.34
N GLY A 187 -19.26 9.16 -19.73
CA GLY A 187 -18.98 10.60 -19.90
C GLY A 187 -19.02 11.42 -18.59
N VAL A 188 -19.29 10.76 -17.45
CA VAL A 188 -19.28 11.36 -16.12
C VAL A 188 -17.87 11.26 -15.56
N PRO A 189 -17.16 12.38 -15.32
CA PRO A 189 -15.82 12.34 -14.76
C PRO A 189 -15.84 11.58 -13.43
N VAL A 190 -14.92 10.62 -13.26
CA VAL A 190 -14.58 10.05 -11.96
C VAL A 190 -14.34 11.23 -11.03
N GLU A 191 -15.03 11.27 -9.89
CA GLU A 191 -15.06 12.39 -8.93
C GLU A 191 -13.80 13.27 -8.98
N PRO A 192 -13.95 14.60 -9.13
CA PRO A 192 -12.85 15.47 -9.49
C PRO A 192 -11.69 15.33 -8.50
N ALA A 193 -10.50 15.12 -9.05
CA ALA A 193 -9.24 14.94 -8.32
C ALA A 193 -8.93 16.08 -7.33
N VAL A 194 -9.56 17.25 -7.51
CA VAL A 194 -9.50 18.43 -6.66
C VAL A 194 -10.80 19.22 -6.91
N GLN A 195 -11.60 19.56 -5.89
CA GLN A 195 -12.57 20.64 -6.06
C GLN A 195 -11.78 21.96 -6.17
N PRO A 196 -12.02 22.80 -7.19
CA PRO A 196 -11.33 24.08 -7.30
C PRO A 196 -11.53 24.84 -5.99
N ALA A 197 -10.42 25.34 -5.43
CA ALA A 197 -10.47 26.17 -4.24
C ALA A 197 -11.39 27.37 -4.55
N ARG A 198 -12.45 27.53 -3.77
CA ARG A 198 -13.23 28.77 -3.72
C ARG A 198 -12.43 29.83 -2.99
#